data_AF-A0A3D3FA40-F1
#
_entry.id   AF-A0A3D3FA40-F1
#
_cell.length_a   1.000
_cell.length_b   1.000
_cell.length_c   1.000
_cell.angle_alpha   90.00
_cell.angle_beta   90.00
_cell.angle_gamma   90.00
#
_symmetry.space_group_name_H-M   'P 1'
#
loop_
_entity.id
_entity.type
_entity.pdbx_description
1 polymer ?
#
loop_
_entity_poly.entity_id
_entity_poly.type
_entity_poly.pdbx_seq_one_letter_code
_entity_poly.pdbx_strand_id
1 'polypeptide(L)'
;VLKQENMSDCLHLIHFHIGSQITKIRRIKTALREASQFYVQLRLLGYNIEFVDIGGGLGVDYDGSRSPHSENSTNYSIQEYVNDSVFSFVDAANKNNIPHPNIITESGRALTAHHSVLVFEVLETATLPEWDENAEIHEDDHELVKELYEIWDSLSPTHMLEAWHDA
;
A
#
# COMPACT_ATOMS: atom_id res chain seq x y z
N VAL A 1 0.75 30.62 -25.83
CA VAL A 1 0.23 31.42 -24.71
C VAL A 1 1.36 32.14 -23.97
N LEU A 2 2.10 31.55 -23.02
CA LEU A 2 3.10 32.29 -22.21
C LEU A 2 4.11 33.12 -23.03
N LYS A 3 4.67 32.56 -24.09
CA LYS A 3 5.58 33.30 -25.00
C LYS A 3 4.88 34.41 -25.79
N GLN A 4 3.61 34.23 -26.15
CA GLN A 4 2.81 35.23 -26.89
C GLN A 4 2.42 36.40 -25.97
N GLU A 5 2.18 36.11 -24.70
CA GLU A 5 1.78 37.09 -23.68
C GLU A 5 2.98 37.72 -22.95
N ASN A 6 4.23 37.44 -23.34
CA ASN A 6 5.44 37.87 -22.63
C ASN A 6 5.48 37.50 -21.12
N MET A 7 4.94 36.34 -20.76
CA MET A 7 4.89 35.82 -19.38
C MET A 7 5.73 34.54 -19.20
N SER A 8 6.84 34.41 -19.94
CA SER A 8 7.68 33.20 -19.86
C SER A 8 8.44 33.10 -18.54
N ASP A 9 8.69 34.23 -17.89
CA ASP A 9 9.23 34.33 -16.54
C ASP A 9 8.28 33.77 -15.48
N CYS A 10 6.96 33.80 -15.69
CA CYS A 10 5.97 33.33 -14.72
C CYS A 10 5.97 31.81 -14.49
N LEU A 11 6.61 31.02 -15.35
CA LEU A 11 6.67 29.56 -15.21
C LEU A 11 7.86 29.16 -14.32
N HIS A 12 7.58 28.89 -13.04
CA HIS A 12 8.60 28.51 -12.04
C HIS A 12 8.49 27.07 -11.54
N LEU A 13 7.37 26.39 -11.73
CA LEU A 13 7.11 25.07 -11.14
C LEU A 13 6.57 24.09 -12.18
N ILE A 14 7.05 22.85 -12.12
CA ILE A 14 6.39 21.70 -12.76
C ILE A 14 5.90 20.72 -11.70
N HIS A 15 4.74 20.13 -11.95
CA HIS A 15 4.09 19.20 -11.03
C HIS A 15 3.71 17.92 -11.79
N PHE A 16 3.84 16.78 -11.12
CA PHE A 16 3.24 15.53 -11.57
C PHE A 16 2.75 14.70 -10.38
N HIS A 17 1.73 13.88 -10.62
CA HIS A 17 1.17 12.99 -9.61
C HIS A 17 0.94 11.60 -10.19
N ILE A 18 1.52 10.58 -9.54
CA ILE A 18 1.43 9.18 -10.00
C ILE A 18 0.37 8.35 -9.27
N GLY A 19 -0.37 8.97 -8.34
CA GLY A 19 -1.37 8.33 -7.50
C GLY A 19 -0.96 8.22 -6.03
N SER A 20 -1.86 7.70 -5.20
CA SER A 20 -1.62 7.42 -3.78
C SER A 20 -1.19 5.97 -3.57
N GLN A 21 -0.49 5.68 -2.47
CA GLN A 21 -0.12 4.32 -2.06
C GLN A 21 0.64 3.56 -3.17
N ILE A 22 1.73 4.15 -3.68
CA ILE A 22 2.53 3.47 -4.69
C ILE A 22 3.36 2.40 -4.01
N THR A 23 3.00 1.13 -4.20
CA THR A 23 3.62 0.01 -3.47
C THR A 23 5.02 -0.37 -3.97
N LYS A 24 5.35 0.01 -5.22
CA LYS A 24 6.58 -0.39 -5.93
C LYS A 24 7.48 0.80 -6.24
N ILE A 25 8.68 0.83 -5.65
CA ILE A 25 9.67 1.90 -5.88
C ILE A 25 10.03 2.09 -7.36
N ARG A 26 10.04 1.01 -8.14
CA ARG A 26 10.31 1.06 -9.58
C ARG A 26 9.35 1.98 -10.35
N ARG A 27 8.08 2.09 -9.92
CA ARG A 27 7.10 2.99 -10.55
C ARG A 27 7.47 4.44 -10.28
N ILE A 28 7.82 4.76 -9.03
CA ILE A 28 8.31 6.08 -8.63
C ILE A 28 9.57 6.46 -9.43
N LYS A 29 10.56 5.56 -9.51
CA LYS A 29 11.79 5.76 -10.31
C LYS A 29 11.51 6.09 -11.77
N THR A 30 10.55 5.40 -12.37
CA THR A 30 10.21 5.59 -13.78
C THR A 30 9.62 6.98 -14.02
N ALA A 31 8.70 7.41 -13.15
CA ALA A 31 8.09 8.74 -13.22
C ALA A 31 9.10 9.86 -12.95
N LEU A 32 9.95 9.71 -11.92
CA LEU A 32 11.02 10.66 -11.60
C LEU A 32 11.99 10.84 -12.78
N ARG A 33 12.34 9.75 -13.46
CA ARG A 33 13.23 9.80 -14.63
C ARG A 33 12.59 10.56 -15.79
N GLU A 34 11.29 10.39 -16.01
CA GLU A 34 10.58 11.13 -17.05
C GLU A 34 10.46 12.62 -16.69
N ALA A 35 10.03 12.92 -15.46
CA ALA A 35 9.91 14.28 -14.96
C ALA A 35 11.23 15.05 -14.99
N SER A 36 12.35 14.38 -14.71
CA SER A 36 13.67 15.01 -14.78
C SER A 36 14.05 15.42 -16.21
N GLN A 37 13.58 14.70 -17.24
CA GLN A 37 13.76 15.13 -18.62
C GLN A 37 12.91 16.35 -18.95
N PHE A 38 11.66 16.42 -18.47
CA PHE A 38 10.83 17.62 -18.63
C PHE A 38 11.49 18.85 -17.99
N TYR A 39 12.03 18.70 -16.77
CA TYR A 39 12.80 19.74 -16.10
C TYR A 39 13.96 20.24 -16.97
N VAL A 40 14.79 19.31 -17.48
CA VAL A 40 15.91 19.64 -18.36
C VAL A 40 15.45 20.40 -19.59
N GLN A 41 14.46 19.89 -20.32
CA GLN A 41 14.02 20.50 -21.57
C GLN A 41 13.43 21.91 -21.36
N LEU A 42 12.66 22.12 -20.30
CA LEU A 42 12.13 23.45 -19.98
C LEU A 42 13.22 24.45 -19.62
N ARG A 43 14.25 24.03 -18.85
CA ARG A 43 15.42 24.88 -18.57
C ARG A 43 16.19 25.22 -19.85
N LEU A 44 16.40 24.26 -20.75
CA LEU A 44 17.07 24.49 -22.04
C LEU A 44 16.27 25.41 -22.97
N LEU A 45 14.94 25.42 -22.86
CA LEU A 45 14.06 26.36 -23.58
C LEU A 45 14.08 27.79 -23.00
N GLY A 46 14.81 28.02 -21.91
CA GLY A 46 14.99 29.32 -21.27
C GLY A 46 13.99 29.62 -20.14
N TYR A 47 13.16 28.66 -19.74
CA TYR A 47 12.27 28.85 -18.58
C TYR A 47 13.04 28.70 -17.27
N ASN A 48 12.76 29.57 -16.31
CA ASN A 48 13.39 29.53 -15.00
C ASN A 48 12.62 28.60 -14.04
N ILE A 49 12.58 27.31 -14.36
CA ILE A 49 11.98 26.31 -13.46
C ILE A 49 12.85 26.21 -12.20
N GLU A 50 12.27 26.54 -11.05
CA GLU A 50 12.90 26.53 -9.73
C GLU A 50 12.41 25.37 -8.87
N PHE A 51 11.17 24.93 -9.09
CA PHE A 51 10.51 23.90 -8.31
C PHE A 51 10.09 22.72 -9.17
N VAL A 52 10.33 21.53 -8.66
CA VAL A 52 9.73 20.30 -9.18
C VAL A 52 8.95 19.66 -8.05
N ASP A 53 7.64 19.63 -8.22
CA ASP A 53 6.73 18.96 -7.32
C ASP A 53 6.49 17.52 -7.83
N ILE A 54 6.94 16.55 -7.04
CA ILE A 54 6.82 15.13 -7.35
C ILE A 54 5.49 14.54 -6.85
N GLY A 55 4.61 15.39 -6.31
CA GLY A 55 3.32 15.04 -5.77
C GLY A 55 3.43 14.08 -4.58
N GLY A 56 2.31 13.40 -4.30
CA GLY A 56 2.26 12.31 -3.33
C GLY A 56 2.73 10.97 -3.89
N GLY A 57 2.30 9.90 -3.22
CA GLY A 57 2.55 8.52 -3.65
C GLY A 57 3.49 7.73 -2.76
N LEU A 58 4.19 8.41 -1.83
CA LEU A 58 4.89 7.76 -0.71
C LEU A 58 3.87 6.90 0.07
N GLY A 59 4.03 5.59 -0.03
CA GLY A 59 3.11 4.64 0.58
C GLY A 59 3.44 4.38 2.05
N VAL A 60 2.49 3.74 2.72
CA VAL A 60 2.60 3.32 4.11
C VAL A 60 2.51 1.80 4.18
N ASP A 61 3.34 1.19 5.03
CA ASP A 61 3.31 -0.24 5.31
C ASP A 61 2.30 -0.54 6.42
N TYR A 62 1.06 -0.86 6.04
CA TYR A 62 -0.03 -1.12 6.98
C TYR A 62 -0.02 -2.54 7.55
N ASP A 63 0.45 -3.52 6.77
CA ASP A 63 0.47 -4.94 7.18
C ASP A 63 1.84 -5.40 7.72
N GLY A 64 2.88 -4.55 7.64
CA GLY A 64 4.22 -4.82 8.16
C GLY A 64 5.04 -5.80 7.31
N SER A 65 4.53 -6.22 6.15
CA SER A 65 5.18 -7.23 5.30
C SER A 65 6.34 -6.68 4.47
N ARG A 66 6.44 -5.35 4.33
CA ARG A 66 7.37 -4.65 3.42
C ARG A 66 7.38 -5.24 2.00
N SER A 67 6.22 -5.67 1.53
CA SER A 67 6.07 -6.42 0.29
C SER A 67 5.28 -5.63 -0.76
N PRO A 68 5.70 -5.64 -2.04
CA PRO A 68 4.92 -5.03 -3.10
C PRO A 68 3.80 -5.94 -3.64
N HIS A 69 3.64 -7.15 -3.09
CA HIS A 69 2.62 -8.12 -3.48
C HIS A 69 1.28 -7.86 -2.79
N SER A 70 1.32 -7.17 -1.65
CA SER A 70 0.14 -6.64 -0.96
C SER A 70 -0.11 -5.21 -1.43
N GLU A 71 -1.39 -4.85 -1.59
CA GLU A 71 -1.79 -3.45 -1.81
C GLU A 71 -1.66 -2.60 -0.52
N ASN A 72 -1.56 -3.26 0.63
CA ASN A 72 -1.49 -2.64 1.95
C ASN A 72 -0.05 -2.38 2.43
N SER A 73 0.95 -2.59 1.57
CA SER A 73 2.37 -2.43 1.93
C SER A 73 3.19 -1.77 0.83
N THR A 74 4.47 -1.53 1.12
CA THR A 74 5.45 -0.96 0.20
C THR A 74 6.75 -1.73 0.24
N ASN A 75 7.45 -1.81 -0.89
CA ASN A 75 8.74 -2.50 -0.97
C ASN A 75 9.98 -1.60 -0.80
N TYR A 76 9.81 -0.43 -0.20
CA TYR A 76 10.87 0.57 -0.07
C TYR A 76 10.75 1.31 1.26
N SER A 77 11.80 2.06 1.60
CA SER A 77 11.81 2.94 2.76
C SER A 77 11.63 4.40 2.37
N ILE A 78 11.28 5.26 3.33
CA ILE A 78 11.28 6.72 3.14
C ILE A 78 12.65 7.18 2.65
N GLN A 79 13.74 6.62 3.20
CA GLN A 79 15.10 6.98 2.79
C GLN A 79 15.36 6.63 1.32
N GLU A 80 14.91 5.45 0.87
CA GLU A 80 15.05 5.04 -0.54
C GLU A 80 14.25 5.97 -1.45
N TYR A 81 12.99 6.28 -1.10
CA TYR A 81 12.17 7.25 -1.82
C TYR A 81 12.85 8.62 -1.97
N VAL A 82 13.39 9.16 -0.87
CA VAL A 82 14.10 10.46 -0.88
C VAL A 82 15.37 10.39 -1.72
N ASN A 83 16.18 9.33 -1.55
CA ASN A 83 17.41 9.14 -2.31
C ASN A 83 17.13 9.08 -3.82
N ASP A 84 16.12 8.31 -4.23
CA ASP A 84 15.76 8.15 -5.63
C ASP A 84 15.21 9.45 -6.24
N SER A 85 14.42 10.20 -5.45
CA SER A 85 13.89 11.50 -5.84
C SER A 85 15.01 12.51 -6.07
N VAL A 86 15.91 12.68 -5.11
CA VAL A 86 17.05 13.60 -5.21
C VAL A 86 17.99 13.17 -6.34
N PHE A 87 18.37 11.90 -6.39
CA PHE A 87 19.32 11.38 -7.38
C PHE A 87 18.84 11.62 -8.81
N SER A 88 17.55 11.39 -9.09
CA SER A 88 17.00 11.53 -10.45
C SER A 88 17.12 12.95 -11.01
N PHE A 89 16.94 13.97 -10.18
CA PHE A 89 17.07 15.37 -10.60
C PHE A 89 18.52 15.85 -10.58
N VAL A 90 19.31 15.46 -9.58
CA VAL A 90 20.74 15.83 -9.51
C VAL A 90 21.51 15.26 -10.70
N ASP A 91 21.31 13.97 -11.03
CA ASP A 91 21.97 13.32 -12.17
C ASP A 91 21.59 14.01 -13.49
N ALA A 92 20.30 14.26 -13.71
CA ALA A 92 19.82 14.94 -14.92
C ALA A 92 20.33 16.37 -15.02
N ALA A 93 20.34 17.13 -13.91
CA ALA A 93 20.79 18.51 -13.89
C ALA A 93 22.31 18.60 -14.15
N ASN A 94 23.11 17.76 -13.49
CA ASN A 94 24.56 17.71 -13.67
C ASN A 94 24.93 17.36 -15.12
N LYS A 95 24.28 16.38 -15.72
CA LYS A 95 24.53 15.97 -17.12
C LYS A 95 24.26 17.07 -18.14
N ASN A 96 23.37 18.00 -17.82
CA ASN A 96 22.98 19.10 -18.70
C ASN A 96 23.56 20.45 -18.27
N ASN A 97 24.40 20.49 -17.24
CA ASN A 97 24.99 21.71 -16.67
C ASN A 97 23.94 22.79 -16.33
N ILE A 98 22.82 22.35 -15.74
CA ILE A 98 21.76 23.25 -15.26
C ILE A 98 21.70 23.23 -13.72
N PRO A 99 21.13 24.26 -13.07
CA PRO A 99 20.95 24.27 -11.62
C PRO A 99 20.13 23.08 -11.13
N HIS A 100 20.27 22.74 -9.85
CA HIS A 100 19.42 21.75 -9.20
C HIS A 100 18.07 22.38 -8.84
N PRO A 101 16.93 21.70 -9.06
CA PRO A 101 15.63 22.22 -8.64
C PRO A 101 15.42 22.03 -7.13
N ASN A 102 14.53 22.84 -6.56
CA ASN A 102 13.92 22.56 -5.27
C ASN A 102 12.86 21.47 -5.47
N ILE A 103 12.93 20.41 -4.67
CA ILE A 103 11.98 19.29 -4.75
C ILE A 103 10.89 19.47 -3.69
N ILE A 104 9.64 19.41 -4.12
CA ILE A 104 8.44 19.41 -3.26
C ILE A 104 7.82 18.02 -3.31
N THR A 105 7.32 17.52 -2.17
CA THR A 105 6.53 16.29 -2.09
C THR A 105 5.23 16.55 -1.33
N GLU A 106 4.13 15.99 -1.82
CA GLU A 106 2.78 16.12 -1.25
C GLU A 106 2.39 14.81 -0.53
N SER A 107 3.30 14.27 0.29
CA SER A 107 3.17 12.97 0.94
C SER A 107 2.21 12.97 2.14
N GLY A 108 0.95 13.35 1.91
CA GLY A 108 -0.07 13.50 2.97
C GLY A 108 -0.33 12.21 3.75
N ARG A 109 -0.57 11.09 3.07
CA ARG A 109 -0.82 9.77 3.70
C ARG A 109 0.32 9.37 4.64
N ALA A 110 1.57 9.52 4.19
CA ALA A 110 2.72 9.14 4.99
C ALA A 110 2.83 9.97 6.28
N LEU A 111 2.43 11.25 6.22
CA LEU A 111 2.42 12.14 7.38
C LEU A 111 1.30 11.79 8.38
N THR A 112 0.11 11.45 7.89
CA THR A 112 -1.09 11.29 8.74
C THR A 112 -1.44 9.85 9.07
N ALA A 113 -0.87 8.82 8.45
CA ALA A 113 -1.37 7.45 8.64
C ALA A 113 -1.33 6.96 10.10
N HIS A 114 -0.30 7.34 10.87
CA HIS A 114 -0.07 6.78 12.20
C HIS A 114 -0.48 7.71 13.36
N HIS A 115 -1.13 8.84 13.07
CA HIS A 115 -1.42 9.85 14.10
C HIS A 115 -2.68 9.59 14.92
N SER A 116 -3.51 8.60 14.53
CA SER A 116 -4.81 8.33 15.14
C SER A 116 -5.05 6.84 15.32
N VAL A 117 -5.70 6.48 16.42
CA VAL A 117 -6.11 5.11 16.76
C VAL A 117 -7.59 5.15 17.15
N LEU A 118 -8.40 4.26 16.55
CA LEU A 118 -9.79 4.06 16.93
C LEU A 118 -9.86 2.96 17.99
N VAL A 119 -10.44 3.28 19.15
CA VAL A 119 -10.63 2.36 20.26
C VAL A 119 -12.12 2.23 20.57
N PHE A 120 -12.62 1.00 20.65
CA PHE A 120 -14.00 0.70 21.02
C PHE A 120 -14.05 -0.61 21.82
N GLU A 121 -15.08 -0.76 22.63
CA GLU A 121 -15.31 -1.96 23.44
C GLU A 121 -16.07 -3.03 22.62
N VAL A 122 -15.73 -4.30 22.85
CA VAL A 122 -16.51 -5.42 22.32
C VAL A 122 -17.75 -5.60 23.21
N LEU A 123 -18.94 -5.42 22.64
CA LEU A 123 -20.20 -5.47 23.41
C LEU A 123 -20.68 -6.90 23.65
N GLU A 124 -20.51 -7.78 22.67
CA GLU A 124 -20.98 -9.16 22.72
C GLU A 124 -20.11 -10.01 21.79
N THR A 125 -19.97 -11.29 22.12
CA THR A 125 -19.29 -12.29 21.29
C THR A 125 -20.22 -13.47 21.06
N ALA A 126 -20.32 -13.92 19.82
CA ALA A 126 -20.92 -15.21 19.51
C ALA A 126 -19.82 -16.27 19.49
N THR A 127 -20.04 -17.38 20.20
CA THR A 127 -19.20 -18.58 20.12
C THR A 127 -19.91 -19.64 19.31
N LEU A 128 -19.15 -20.60 18.77
CA LEU A 128 -19.76 -21.80 18.21
C LEU A 128 -20.55 -22.50 19.33
N PRO A 129 -21.72 -23.10 19.02
CA PRO A 129 -22.40 -23.94 19.99
C PRO A 129 -21.47 -25.10 20.37
N GLU A 130 -21.21 -25.23 21.67
CA GLU A 130 -20.49 -26.37 22.22
C GLU A 130 -21.50 -27.47 22.52
N TRP A 131 -21.19 -28.70 22.10
CA TRP A 131 -21.95 -29.87 22.52
C TRP A 131 -21.62 -30.16 23.99
N ASP A 132 -22.64 -30.42 24.80
CA ASP A 132 -22.42 -30.83 26.19
C ASP A 132 -21.81 -32.24 26.20
N GLU A 133 -20.58 -32.38 26.71
CA GLU A 133 -19.91 -33.69 26.84
C GLU A 133 -20.71 -34.68 27.70
N ASN A 134 -21.68 -34.20 28.50
CA ASN A 134 -22.57 -35.02 29.31
C ASN A 134 -23.93 -35.29 28.65
N ALA A 135 -24.15 -34.83 27.41
CA ALA A 135 -25.38 -35.13 26.70
C ALA A 135 -25.43 -36.61 26.35
N GLU A 136 -26.42 -37.31 26.91
CA GLU A 136 -26.69 -38.71 26.61
C GLU A 136 -27.65 -38.81 25.42
N ILE A 137 -27.34 -39.69 24.47
CA ILE A 137 -28.26 -40.02 23.36
C ILE A 137 -29.26 -41.06 23.84
N HIS A 138 -30.55 -40.78 23.69
CA HIS A 138 -31.64 -41.65 24.09
C HIS A 138 -32.09 -42.61 22.96
N GLU A 139 -32.75 -43.71 23.32
CA GLU A 139 -33.23 -44.70 22.33
C GLU A 139 -34.28 -44.14 21.36
N ASP A 140 -35.01 -43.11 21.76
CA ASP A 140 -36.04 -42.42 20.96
C ASP A 140 -35.49 -41.25 20.12
N ASP A 141 -34.19 -40.92 20.23
CA ASP A 141 -33.56 -39.91 19.38
C ASP A 141 -33.52 -40.33 17.91
N HIS A 142 -33.53 -39.32 17.03
CA HIS A 142 -33.51 -39.50 15.59
C HIS A 142 -32.24 -40.25 15.14
N GLU A 143 -32.36 -41.13 14.14
CA GLU A 143 -31.26 -41.96 13.61
C GLU A 143 -30.02 -41.12 13.24
N LEU A 144 -30.20 -40.03 12.50
CA LEU A 144 -29.13 -39.07 12.19
C LEU A 144 -28.37 -38.52 13.41
N VAL A 145 -29.02 -38.31 14.56
CA VAL A 145 -28.34 -37.83 15.78
C VAL A 145 -27.45 -38.93 16.37
N LYS A 146 -27.90 -40.17 16.30
CA LYS A 146 -27.12 -41.34 16.71
C LYS A 146 -25.92 -41.55 15.79
N GLU A 147 -26.10 -41.45 14.47
CA GLU A 147 -25.01 -41.53 13.49
C GLU A 147 -23.93 -40.47 13.75
N LEU A 148 -24.34 -39.21 13.98
CA LEU A 148 -23.41 -38.12 14.33
C LEU A 148 -22.65 -38.40 15.63
N TYR A 149 -23.30 -38.98 16.63
CA TYR A 149 -22.67 -39.36 17.89
C TYR A 149 -21.69 -40.53 17.72
N GLU A 150 -22.01 -41.51 16.88
CA GLU A 150 -21.11 -42.63 16.54
C GLU A 150 -19.87 -42.14 15.78
N ILE A 151 -20.03 -41.20 14.84
CA ILE A 151 -18.92 -40.54 14.14
C ILE A 151 -18.04 -39.82 15.16
N TRP A 152 -18.64 -39.09 16.12
CA TRP A 152 -17.91 -38.41 17.19
C TRP A 152 -17.10 -39.37 18.08
N ASP A 153 -17.70 -40.45 18.58
CA ASP A 153 -17.03 -41.42 19.48
C ASP A 153 -15.93 -42.23 18.76
N SER A 154 -16.07 -42.43 17.45
CA SER A 154 -15.10 -43.17 16.62
C SER A 154 -14.00 -42.29 16.01
N LEU A 155 -13.98 -40.99 16.32
CA LEU A 155 -12.96 -40.06 15.82
C LEU A 155 -11.55 -40.56 16.11
N SER A 156 -10.78 -40.77 15.04
CA SER A 156 -9.38 -41.16 15.13
C SER A 156 -8.54 -40.43 14.08
N PRO A 157 -7.21 -40.29 14.30
CA PRO A 157 -6.33 -39.67 13.31
C PRO A 157 -6.36 -40.35 11.93
N THR A 158 -6.71 -41.63 11.85
CA THR A 158 -6.73 -42.39 10.59
C THR A 158 -8.02 -42.20 9.79
N HIS A 159 -9.14 -41.86 10.44
CA HIS A 159 -10.46 -41.72 9.81
C HIS A 159 -11.01 -40.29 9.85
N MET A 160 -10.21 -39.32 10.31
CA MET A 160 -10.63 -37.92 10.50
C MET A 160 -11.24 -37.26 9.24
N LEU A 161 -10.74 -37.59 8.04
CA LEU A 161 -11.27 -37.02 6.80
C LEU A 161 -12.62 -37.63 6.41
N GLU A 162 -12.81 -38.92 6.69
CA GLU A 162 -14.07 -39.63 6.46
C GLU A 162 -15.13 -39.13 7.43
N ALA A 163 -14.80 -39.08 8.73
CA ALA A 163 -15.65 -38.49 9.77
C ALA A 163 -16.04 -37.02 9.47
N TRP A 164 -15.17 -36.21 8.86
CA TRP A 164 -15.49 -34.84 8.42
C TRP A 164 -16.46 -34.79 7.23
N HIS A 165 -16.46 -35.78 6.34
CA HIS A 165 -17.40 -35.84 5.22
C HIS A 165 -18.75 -36.42 5.61
N ASP A 166 -18.76 -37.33 6.60
CA ASP A 166 -19.95 -38.04 7.04
C ASP A 166 -20.77 -37.22 8.06
N ALA A 167 -20.14 -36.29 8.78
CA ALA A 167 -20.80 -35.34 9.70
C ALA A 167 -21.44 -34.14 8.98
#